data_AF-A0A5D2KG71-F1
#
_entry.id   AF-A0A5D2KG71-F1
#
_cell.length_a   1.000
_cell.length_b   1.000
_cell.length_c   1.000
_cell.angle_alpha   90.00
_cell.angle_beta   90.00
_cell.angle_gamma   90.00
#
_symmetry.space_group_name_H-M   'P 1'
#
loop_
_entity.id
_entity.type
_entity.pdbx_description
1 polymer ?
#
loop_
_entity_poly.entity_id
_entity_poly.type
_entity_poly.pdbx_seq_one_letter_code
_entity_poly.pdbx_strand_id
1 'polypeptide(L)'
;DADKCWFLINVDYLLKRGVFELNNFNYSLDKCLDGNLSNWVHALYNKPVLYKVYDYSRKSYKLLSDVAVVRFCSNVFWHYNEYTDECGERKIGKIRIVRKLSETLLNLFVDLFDSCINHAYCLDELYEPDVHEAVKRAFRKLLASEYRD
;
A
#
# COMPACT_ATOMS: atom_id res chain seq x y z
N ASP A 1 -5.13 10.45 7.37
CA ASP A 1 -4.33 9.31 7.91
C ASP A 1 -5.10 8.02 8.13
N ALA A 2 -6.21 8.00 8.88
CA ALA A 2 -6.98 6.77 9.08
C ALA A 2 -7.55 6.21 7.76
N ASP A 3 -7.93 7.08 6.82
CA ASP A 3 -8.44 6.67 5.50
C ASP A 3 -7.32 6.10 4.63
N LYS A 4 -6.09 6.60 4.75
CA LYS A 4 -4.90 6.06 4.07
C LYS A 4 -4.65 4.60 4.46
N CYS A 5 -4.82 4.25 5.74
CA CYS A 5 -4.74 2.85 6.19
C CYS A 5 -5.81 1.98 5.55
N TRP A 6 -7.08 2.40 5.65
CA TRP A 6 -8.20 1.63 5.13
C TRP A 6 -8.14 1.47 3.61
N PHE A 7 -7.68 2.50 2.92
CA PHE A 7 -7.45 2.49 1.48
C PHE A 7 -6.49 1.39 1.08
N LEU A 8 -5.25 1.38 1.59
CA LEU A 8 -4.25 0.38 1.20
C LEU A 8 -4.66 -1.04 1.60
N ILE A 9 -5.34 -1.21 2.74
CA ILE A 9 -5.92 -2.51 3.14
C ILE A 9 -6.96 -2.98 2.11
N ASN A 10 -7.84 -2.10 1.65
CA ASN A 10 -8.86 -2.44 0.66
C ASN A 10 -8.24 -2.73 -0.72
N VAL A 11 -7.24 -1.95 -1.15
CA VAL A 11 -6.50 -2.20 -2.40
C VAL A 11 -5.86 -3.58 -2.36
N ASP A 12 -5.13 -3.90 -1.29
CA ASP A 12 -4.52 -5.21 -1.10
C ASP A 12 -5.57 -6.34 -1.09
N TYR A 13 -6.71 -6.15 -0.43
CA TYR A 13 -7.81 -7.11 -0.46
C TYR A 13 -8.33 -7.37 -1.88
N LEU A 14 -8.55 -6.31 -2.67
CA LEU A 14 -9.00 -6.43 -4.06
C LEU A 14 -7.95 -7.11 -4.96
N LEU A 15 -6.66 -6.78 -4.79
CA LEU A 15 -5.55 -7.44 -5.47
C LEU A 15 -5.50 -8.94 -5.15
N LYS A 16 -5.69 -9.32 -3.88
CA LYS A 16 -5.71 -10.72 -3.44
C LYS A 16 -6.90 -11.49 -4.01
N ARG A 17 -8.03 -10.83 -4.26
CA ARG A 17 -9.22 -11.43 -4.88
C ARG A 17 -9.16 -11.48 -6.40
N GLY A 18 -8.11 -10.94 -7.02
CA GLY A 18 -8.00 -10.86 -8.48
C GLY A 18 -9.04 -9.93 -9.12
N VAL A 19 -9.62 -9.01 -8.33
CA VAL A 19 -10.55 -7.99 -8.86
C VAL A 19 -9.78 -7.02 -9.76
N PHE A 20 -8.55 -6.70 -9.38
CA PHE A 20 -7.60 -6.02 -10.24
C PHE A 20 -6.71 -7.04 -10.94
N GLU A 21 -6.62 -6.94 -12.26
CA GLU A 21 -5.54 -7.58 -13.00
C GLU A 21 -4.20 -6.99 -12.55
N LEU A 22 -3.33 -7.85 -12.02
CA LEU A 22 -2.05 -7.47 -11.43
C LEU A 22 -1.14 -6.76 -12.43
N ASN A 23 -1.20 -7.12 -13.71
CA ASN A 23 -0.40 -6.50 -14.76
C ASN A 23 -0.85 -5.06 -15.04
N ASN A 24 -2.17 -4.82 -15.17
CA ASN A 24 -2.72 -3.48 -15.39
C ASN A 24 -2.49 -2.57 -14.19
N PHE A 25 -2.62 -3.13 -12.98
CA PHE A 25 -2.32 -2.40 -11.75
C PHE A 25 -0.84 -2.02 -11.67
N ASN A 26 0.09 -2.96 -11.90
CA ASN A 26 1.51 -2.65 -11.96
C ASN A 26 1.85 -1.65 -13.07
N TYR A 27 1.30 -1.80 -14.28
CA TYR A 27 1.53 -0.83 -15.37
C TYR A 27 1.07 0.59 -15.02
N SER A 28 -0.02 0.71 -14.27
CA SER A 28 -0.54 2.00 -13.81
C SER A 28 0.37 2.64 -12.76
N LEU A 29 1.05 1.82 -11.96
CA LEU A 29 1.93 2.27 -10.88
C LEU A 29 3.37 2.53 -11.35
N ASP A 30 3.87 1.75 -12.31
CA ASP A 30 5.21 1.85 -12.90
C ASP A 30 5.45 3.22 -13.54
N LYS A 31 4.41 3.82 -14.14
CA LYS A 31 4.47 5.18 -14.70
C LYS A 31 4.74 6.29 -13.67
N CYS A 32 4.56 6.02 -12.39
CA CYS A 32 4.62 7.02 -11.33
C CYS A 32 5.72 6.76 -10.29
N LEU A 33 6.27 5.55 -10.21
CA LEU A 33 7.22 5.13 -9.15
C LEU A 33 8.67 5.00 -9.63
N ASP A 34 8.97 5.60 -10.78
CA ASP A 34 10.25 5.47 -11.49
C ASP A 34 11.44 5.95 -10.62
N GLY A 35 12.31 5.01 -10.24
CA GLY A 35 13.59 5.25 -9.55
C GLY A 35 13.71 4.79 -8.08
N ASN A 36 12.62 4.66 -7.32
CA ASN A 36 12.70 4.37 -5.86
C ASN A 36 12.35 2.94 -5.45
N LEU A 37 11.78 2.14 -6.35
CA LEU A 37 11.28 0.81 -6.02
C LEU A 37 12.38 -0.23 -5.72
N SER A 38 13.55 -0.12 -6.35
CA SER A 38 14.63 -1.10 -6.13
C SER A 38 15.19 -1.07 -4.70
N ASN A 39 14.98 0.01 -3.95
CA ASN A 39 15.67 0.26 -2.67
C ASN A 39 14.76 0.31 -1.44
N TRP A 40 13.44 0.13 -1.58
CA TRP A 40 12.51 0.29 -0.45
C TRP A 40 12.76 -0.70 0.69
N VAL A 41 13.24 -1.92 0.38
CA VAL A 41 13.61 -2.91 1.39
C VAL A 41 14.83 -2.46 2.21
N HIS A 42 15.80 -1.78 1.57
CA HIS A 42 16.98 -1.25 2.28
C HIS A 42 16.59 -0.19 3.31
N ALA A 43 15.55 0.60 3.02
CA ALA A 43 15.02 1.58 3.96
C ALA A 43 14.48 0.95 5.27
N LEU A 44 14.18 -0.35 5.26
CA LEU A 44 13.67 -1.07 6.42
C LEU A 44 14.75 -1.53 7.40
N TYR A 45 16.03 -1.64 6.99
CA TYR A 45 17.06 -2.28 7.83
C TYR A 45 17.26 -1.62 9.19
N ASN A 46 17.04 -0.31 9.30
CA ASN A 46 17.12 0.43 10.56
C ASN A 46 15.76 0.60 11.26
N LYS A 47 14.74 -0.18 10.86
CA LYS A 47 13.37 -0.11 11.36
C LYS A 47 12.92 -1.52 11.80
N PRO A 48 13.24 -1.93 13.04
CA PRO A 48 13.13 -3.31 13.49
C PRO A 48 11.75 -3.93 13.27
N VAL A 49 10.69 -3.25 13.70
CA VAL A 49 9.31 -3.76 13.56
C VAL A 49 8.88 -3.82 12.09
N LEU A 50 9.21 -2.81 11.29
CA LEU A 50 8.87 -2.79 9.86
C LEU A 50 9.60 -3.89 9.09
N TYR A 51 10.88 -4.10 9.41
CA TYR A 51 11.66 -5.18 8.82
C TYR A 51 11.13 -6.56 9.23
N LYS A 52 10.70 -6.73 10.48
CA LYS A 52 10.09 -7.99 10.96
C LYS A 52 8.79 -8.32 10.21
N VAL A 53 7.92 -7.32 10.00
CA VAL A 53 6.70 -7.49 9.18
C VAL A 53 7.05 -7.86 7.73
N TYR A 54 8.09 -7.23 7.16
CA TYR A 54 8.59 -7.59 5.84
C TYR A 54 9.06 -9.05 5.80
N ASP A 55 9.87 -9.48 6.76
CA ASP A 55 10.45 -10.82 6.78
C ASP A 55 9.38 -11.91 6.94
N TYR A 56 8.38 -11.67 7.79
CA TYR A 56 7.24 -12.58 7.99
C TYR A 56 6.51 -12.94 6.69
N SER A 57 6.32 -11.95 5.81
CA SER A 57 5.59 -12.11 4.54
C SER A 57 6.50 -12.01 3.32
N ARG A 58 7.80 -12.28 3.47
CA ARG A 58 8.82 -12.07 2.43
C ARG A 58 8.48 -12.72 1.09
N LYS A 59 7.86 -13.91 1.11
CA LYS A 59 7.43 -14.64 -0.10
C LYS A 59 6.35 -13.87 -0.88
N SER A 60 5.50 -13.10 -0.20
CA SER A 60 4.42 -12.29 -0.80
C SER A 60 4.94 -11.06 -1.56
N TYR A 61 6.23 -10.73 -1.42
CA TYR A 61 6.88 -9.56 -2.01
C TYR A 61 7.92 -9.92 -3.09
N LYS A 62 7.99 -11.19 -3.53
CA LYS A 62 9.02 -11.68 -4.47
C LYS A 62 9.02 -10.99 -5.84
N LEU A 63 7.88 -10.46 -6.26
CA LEU A 63 7.79 -9.58 -7.43
C LEU A 63 8.10 -8.18 -6.91
N LEU A 64 9.33 -7.69 -7.11
CA LEU A 64 9.73 -6.31 -6.83
C LEU A 64 8.93 -5.36 -7.74
N SER A 65 7.70 -5.10 -7.33
CA SER A 65 6.65 -4.40 -8.06
C SER A 65 5.89 -3.54 -7.08
N ASP A 66 5.18 -2.54 -7.55
CA ASP A 66 4.48 -1.59 -6.70
C ASP A 66 3.41 -2.28 -5.84
N VAL A 67 2.82 -3.37 -6.36
CA VAL A 67 1.96 -4.30 -5.60
C VAL A 67 2.63 -4.83 -4.34
N ALA A 68 3.93 -5.10 -4.37
CA ALA A 68 4.65 -5.57 -3.19
C ALA A 68 4.70 -4.49 -2.09
N VAL A 69 4.82 -3.22 -2.47
CA VAL A 69 4.81 -2.10 -1.52
C VAL A 69 3.40 -1.90 -0.95
N VAL A 70 2.34 -2.00 -1.77
CA VAL A 70 0.94 -1.99 -1.29
C VAL A 70 0.70 -3.11 -0.28
N ARG A 71 1.08 -4.34 -0.62
CA ARG A 71 0.96 -5.51 0.25
C ARG A 71 1.75 -5.34 1.54
N PHE A 72 2.95 -4.78 1.46
CA PHE A 72 3.77 -4.51 2.62
C PHE A 72 3.10 -3.51 3.56
N CYS A 73 2.64 -2.37 3.04
CA CYS A 73 1.93 -1.36 3.82
C CYS A 73 0.66 -1.94 4.47
N SER A 74 -0.14 -2.70 3.72
CA SER A 74 -1.31 -3.42 4.25
C SER A 74 -0.94 -4.35 5.42
N ASN A 75 0.08 -5.19 5.24
CA ASN A 75 0.56 -6.10 6.28
C ASN A 75 1.11 -5.35 7.50
N VAL A 76 1.77 -4.20 7.31
CA VAL A 76 2.19 -3.33 8.42
C VAL A 76 0.98 -2.86 9.22
N PHE A 77 -0.11 -2.43 8.59
CA PHE A 77 -1.29 -2.00 9.33
C PHE A 77 -1.98 -3.12 10.13
N TRP A 78 -1.84 -4.37 9.70
CA TRP A 78 -2.37 -5.54 10.41
C TRP A 78 -1.45 -6.02 11.52
N HIS A 79 -0.15 -6.13 11.24
CA HIS A 79 0.78 -6.92 12.04
C HIS A 79 1.82 -6.10 12.81
N TYR A 80 1.91 -4.77 12.63
CA TYR A 80 2.94 -3.95 13.29
C TYR A 80 3.00 -4.20 14.80
N ASN A 81 1.84 -4.10 15.48
CA ASN A 81 1.76 -4.24 16.94
C ASN A 81 1.91 -5.69 17.44
N GLU A 82 1.92 -6.68 16.56
CA GLU A 82 2.21 -8.07 16.93
C GLU A 82 3.71 -8.27 17.18
N TYR A 83 4.55 -7.54 16.44
CA TYR A 83 6.00 -7.67 16.52
C TYR A 83 6.70 -6.62 17.39
N THR A 84 5.96 -5.65 17.96
CA THR A 84 6.57 -4.59 18.78
C THR A 84 7.29 -5.15 19.99
N ASP A 85 6.69 -6.14 20.66
CA ASP A 85 7.22 -6.70 21.90
C ASP A 85 8.55 -7.44 21.65
N GLU A 86 8.63 -8.22 20.56
CA GLU A 86 9.87 -8.88 20.11
C GLU A 86 10.97 -7.90 19.70
N CYS A 87 10.59 -6.72 19.22
CA CYS A 87 11.53 -5.68 18.80
C CYS A 87 11.87 -4.67 19.91
N GLY A 88 11.36 -4.86 21.13
CA GLY A 88 11.54 -3.91 22.24
C GLY A 88 10.90 -2.54 22.00
N GLU A 89 9.93 -2.45 21.08
CA GLU A 89 9.17 -1.23 20.78
C GLU A 89 7.82 -1.22 21.52
N ARG A 90 7.25 -0.02 21.70
CA ARG A 90 5.89 0.10 22.24
C ARG A 90 4.85 -0.01 21.12
N LYS A 91 3.70 -0.61 21.43
CA LYS A 91 2.52 -0.59 20.56
C LYS A 91 2.09 0.85 20.25
N ILE A 92 1.69 1.09 19.02
CA ILE A 92 1.29 2.42 18.54
C ILE A 92 -0.03 2.35 17.75
N GLY A 93 -0.75 3.47 17.72
CA GLY A 93 -1.96 3.60 16.91
C GLY A 93 -1.67 3.76 15.42
N LYS A 94 -2.68 3.48 14.59
CA LYS A 94 -2.59 3.51 13.11
C LYS A 94 -2.02 4.81 12.52
N ILE A 95 -2.37 5.97 13.08
CA ILE A 95 -1.83 7.27 12.62
C ILE A 95 -0.29 7.32 12.76
N ARG A 96 0.24 6.82 13.88
CA ARG A 96 1.69 6.76 14.09
C ARG A 96 2.35 5.72 13.18
N ILE A 97 1.64 4.64 12.84
CA ILE A 97 2.11 3.65 11.85
C ILE A 97 2.20 4.29 10.46
N VAL A 98 1.18 5.04 10.02
CA VAL A 98 1.21 5.81 8.77
C VAL A 98 2.42 6.73 8.75
N ARG A 99 2.60 7.53 9.80
CA ARG A 99 3.75 8.43 9.91
C ARG A 99 5.08 7.68 9.82
N LYS A 100 5.25 6.55 10.51
CA LYS A 100 6.46 5.71 10.41
C LYS A 100 6.67 5.18 9.00
N LEU A 101 5.62 4.77 8.29
CA LEU A 101 5.70 4.34 6.90
C LEU A 101 6.10 5.50 5.99
N SER A 102 5.50 6.69 6.15
CA SER A 102 5.86 7.89 5.37
C SER A 102 7.30 8.33 5.61
N GLU A 103 7.79 8.27 6.86
CA GLU A 103 9.18 8.60 7.19
C GLU A 103 10.17 7.56 6.67
N THR A 104 9.78 6.28 6.62
CA THR A 104 10.66 5.17 6.20
C THR A 104 10.70 5.02 4.69
N LEU A 105 9.54 5.12 4.05
CA LEU A 105 9.35 4.93 2.62
C LEU A 105 9.16 6.28 1.91
N LEU A 106 9.76 7.37 2.39
CA LEU A 106 9.70 8.75 1.88
C LEU A 106 8.74 9.01 0.69
N ASN A 107 9.28 9.45 -0.45
CA ASN A 107 8.49 9.78 -1.64
C ASN A 107 7.68 8.57 -2.11
N LEU A 108 8.24 7.36 -1.98
CA LEU A 108 7.59 6.11 -2.37
C LEU A 108 6.21 5.91 -1.72
N PHE A 109 6.02 6.28 -0.45
CA PHE A 109 4.73 6.13 0.22
C PHE A 109 3.70 7.10 -0.35
N VAL A 110 4.09 8.35 -0.60
CA VAL A 110 3.20 9.37 -1.19
C VAL A 110 2.86 9.00 -2.63
N ASP A 111 3.88 8.74 -3.44
CA ASP A 111 3.78 8.33 -4.83
C ASP A 111 2.88 7.09 -4.95
N LEU A 112 2.98 6.13 -4.02
CA LEU A 112 2.12 4.95 -3.98
C LEU A 112 0.63 5.31 -3.81
N PHE A 113 0.30 6.26 -2.91
CA PHE A 113 -1.09 6.69 -2.75
C PHE A 113 -1.62 7.35 -4.00
N ASP A 114 -0.87 8.30 -4.55
CA ASP A 114 -1.29 9.06 -5.73
C ASP A 114 -1.47 8.13 -6.92
N SER A 115 -0.58 7.17 -7.09
CA SER A 115 -0.64 6.19 -8.17
C SER A 115 -1.83 5.22 -7.99
N CYS A 116 -2.11 4.78 -6.76
CA CYS A 116 -3.30 3.96 -6.49
C CYS A 116 -4.61 4.75 -6.70
N ILE A 117 -4.62 6.05 -6.38
CA ILE A 117 -5.77 6.94 -6.61
C ILE A 117 -5.97 7.14 -8.12
N ASN A 118 -4.90 7.42 -8.87
CA ASN A 118 -4.95 7.56 -10.32
C ASN A 118 -5.45 6.28 -10.99
N HIS A 119 -4.97 5.13 -10.54
CA HIS A 119 -5.48 3.83 -11.01
C HIS A 119 -6.98 3.66 -10.76
N ALA A 120 -7.47 4.12 -9.60
CA ALA A 120 -8.90 4.12 -9.29
C ALA A 120 -9.72 5.09 -10.17
N TYR A 121 -9.10 6.13 -10.73
CA TYR A 121 -9.77 7.03 -11.68
C TYR A 121 -9.75 6.49 -13.12
N CYS A 122 -8.73 5.72 -13.51
CA CYS A 122 -8.63 5.09 -14.84
C CYS A 122 -9.47 3.81 -14.98
N LEU A 123 -10.49 3.61 -14.13
CA LEU A 123 -11.31 2.39 -14.11
C LEU A 123 -11.99 2.09 -15.44
N ASP A 124 -12.52 3.12 -16.09
CA ASP A 124 -13.25 2.99 -17.35
C ASP A 124 -12.34 2.54 -18.50
N GLU A 125 -11.03 2.80 -18.41
CA GLU A 125 -10.03 2.40 -19.41
C GLU A 125 -9.40 1.03 -19.11
N LEU A 126 -9.32 0.66 -17.83
CA LEU A 126 -8.52 -0.49 -17.37
C LEU A 126 -9.33 -1.76 -17.09
N TYR A 127 -10.65 -1.65 -16.91
CA TYR A 127 -11.48 -2.76 -16.43
C TYR A 127 -12.85 -2.83 -17.10
N GLU A 128 -13.43 -4.05 -17.13
CA GLU A 128 -14.79 -4.28 -17.57
C GLU A 128 -15.84 -3.68 -16.59
N PRO A 129 -17.05 -3.35 -17.06
CA PRO A 129 -18.04 -2.60 -16.27
C PRO A 129 -18.48 -3.26 -14.95
N ASP A 130 -18.39 -4.59 -14.84
CA ASP A 130 -18.74 -5.35 -13.65
C ASP A 130 -17.71 -5.19 -12.51
N VAL A 131 -16.44 -4.98 -12.85
CA VAL A 131 -15.35 -4.68 -11.92
C VAL A 131 -15.47 -3.25 -11.37
N HIS A 132 -16.04 -2.32 -12.14
CA HIS A 132 -16.15 -0.91 -11.76
C HIS A 132 -16.88 -0.70 -10.44
N GLU A 133 -17.96 -1.44 -10.17
CA GLU A 133 -18.75 -1.26 -8.94
C GLU A 133 -18.02 -1.76 -7.69
N ALA A 134 -17.28 -2.87 -7.79
CA ALA A 134 -16.45 -3.36 -6.69
C ALA A 134 -15.38 -2.33 -6.31
N VAL A 135 -14.82 -1.68 -7.32
CA VAL A 135 -13.75 -0.71 -7.17
C VAL A 135 -14.27 0.64 -6.69
N LYS A 136 -15.35 1.16 -7.30
CA LYS A 136 -16.06 2.36 -6.83
C LYS A 136 -16.48 2.22 -5.38
N ARG A 137 -16.92 1.04 -4.93
CA ARG A 137 -17.27 0.79 -3.53
C ARG A 137 -16.06 0.83 -2.60
N ALA A 138 -14.93 0.26 -2.99
CA ALA A 138 -13.71 0.25 -2.19
C ALA A 138 -13.06 1.64 -2.08
N PHE A 139 -13.19 2.47 -3.12
CA PHE A 139 -12.63 3.82 -3.17
C PHE A 139 -13.63 4.93 -2.86
N ARG A 140 -14.92 4.62 -2.65
CA ARG A 140 -16.03 5.57 -2.53
C ARG A 140 -15.79 6.70 -1.52
N LYS A 141 -15.14 6.41 -0.39
CA LYS A 141 -14.84 7.42 0.64
C LYS A 141 -13.68 8.34 0.23
N LEU A 142 -12.60 7.79 -0.34
CA LEU A 142 -11.46 8.61 -0.76
C LEU A 142 -11.76 9.48 -1.99
N LEU A 143 -12.56 8.97 -2.94
CA LEU A 143 -12.97 9.73 -4.11
C LEU A 143 -13.98 10.85 -3.75
N ALA A 144 -14.65 10.73 -2.60
CA ALA A 144 -15.70 11.67 -2.17
C ALA A 144 -15.25 12.72 -1.14
N SER A 145 -14.10 12.56 -0.48
CA SER A 145 -13.67 13.49 0.58
C SER A 145 -12.23 13.98 0.41
N GLU A 146 -12.05 15.30 0.38
CA GLU A 146 -10.93 16.09 0.92
C GLU A 146 -9.48 15.80 0.50
N TYR A 147 -9.20 14.86 -0.41
CA TYR A 147 -7.84 14.65 -0.96
C TYR A 147 -7.54 15.51 -2.21
N ARG A 148 -8.25 16.64 -2.40
CA ARG A 148 -8.09 17.56 -3.54
C ARG A 148 -7.36 18.88 -3.22
N ASP A 149 -6.96 19.09 -1.97
CA ASP A 149 -6.26 20.31 -1.54
C ASP A 149 -4.76 20.06 -1.31
#